data_AF-A0A3C1RZV1-F1
#
_entry.id   AF-A0A3C1RZV1-F1
#
_cell.length_a   1.000
_cell.length_b   1.000
_cell.length_c   1.000
_cell.angle_alpha   90.00
_cell.angle_beta   90.00
_cell.angle_gamma   90.00
#
_symmetry.space_group_name_H-M   'P 1'
#
loop_
_entity.id
_entity.type
_entity.pdbx_description
1 polymer ?
#
loop_
_entity_poly.entity_id
_entity_poly.type
_entity_poly.pdbx_seq_one_letter_code
_entity_poly.pdbx_strand_id
1 'polypeptide(L)'
;MHGSGGTMKKLFDCWIKHPLTSSSYRITGTNIAFLNERIKYISRECLPNIFPRKLRSTSEHQHYKFSEHKQFLLYTGKILLLELMQDEKYYYNFLKYSTACSIMNDGTTSEKFQTLSKNLIRDVIDSFQQHYGDKFMTYSSHTNIHYPEIAAYHGSLATVSAYPFENHLRHLRKWVSRSSHQAMVTMVNGILRRQSVECTEVLQARESAIYFSSPNNVYIDTSSPVSKCYEALKRTMDGHIVLNWYHNPMNLYTDPIPSKLVGCFKINPEQHREIILTNDEVEKFRRGFKICLNGLAGIPESLKPYWVIHMVSHDEDEHIFS
;
A
#
# COMPACT_ATOMS: atom_id res chain seq x y z
N MET A 1 4.76 1.76 13.09
CA MET A 1 4.01 2.70 12.23
C MET A 1 2.60 3.11 12.77
N HIS A 2 2.33 3.04 14.08
CA HIS A 2 0.98 3.36 14.62
C HIS A 2 0.54 4.82 14.43
N GLY A 3 1.46 5.79 14.41
CA GLY A 3 1.11 7.20 14.26
C GLY A 3 0.54 7.58 12.90
N SER A 4 1.11 7.06 11.79
CA SER A 4 0.68 7.43 10.44
C SER A 4 -0.71 6.88 10.11
N GLY A 5 -1.03 5.68 10.60
CA GLY A 5 -2.38 5.10 10.51
C GLY A 5 -3.39 5.86 11.36
N GLY A 6 -2.99 6.35 12.54
CA GLY A 6 -3.82 7.20 13.38
C GLY A 6 -4.20 8.53 12.70
N THR A 7 -3.24 9.19 12.06
CA THR A 7 -3.48 10.38 11.23
C THR A 7 -4.43 10.07 10.06
N MET A 8 -4.23 8.94 9.38
CA MET A 8 -5.11 8.52 8.28
C MET A 8 -6.55 8.30 8.75
N LYS A 9 -6.75 7.67 9.92
CA LYS A 9 -8.07 7.51 10.53
C LYS A 9 -8.76 8.85 10.74
N LYS A 10 -8.04 9.86 11.23
CA LYS A 10 -8.58 11.21 11.42
C LYS A 10 -8.96 11.89 10.11
N LEU A 11 -8.14 11.72 9.07
CA LEU A 11 -8.47 12.24 7.74
C LEU A 11 -9.80 11.64 7.23
N PHE A 12 -9.98 10.33 7.37
CA PHE A 12 -11.27 9.68 7.05
C PHE A 12 -12.43 10.27 7.86
N ASP A 13 -12.26 10.45 9.18
CA ASP A 13 -13.26 11.08 10.03
C ASP A 13 -13.63 12.49 9.54
N CYS A 14 -12.66 13.28 9.09
CA CYS A 14 -12.89 14.62 8.53
C CYS A 14 -13.61 14.56 7.18
N TRP A 15 -13.23 13.64 6.30
CA TRP A 15 -13.74 13.56 4.94
C TRP A 15 -15.14 12.93 4.83
N ILE A 16 -15.49 12.02 5.76
CA ILE A 16 -16.71 11.18 5.68
C ILE A 16 -17.82 11.57 6.68
N LYS A 17 -17.53 12.18 7.84
CA LYS A 17 -18.56 12.40 8.90
C LYS A 17 -19.70 13.36 8.51
N HIS A 18 -20.87 13.10 9.11
CA HIS A 18 -22.23 13.63 8.89
C HIS A 18 -22.39 15.17 8.68
N PRO A 19 -23.37 15.63 7.86
CA PRO A 19 -23.57 16.97 7.26
C PRO A 19 -23.69 18.23 8.14
N LEU A 20 -23.44 18.19 9.45
CA LEU A 20 -23.71 19.37 10.30
C LEU A 20 -22.73 20.55 10.11
N THR A 21 -21.66 20.39 9.31
CA THR A 21 -20.74 21.49 8.95
C THR A 21 -20.36 21.44 7.47
N SER A 22 -20.68 22.49 6.72
CA SER A 22 -20.33 22.67 5.30
C SER A 22 -18.86 23.03 5.13
N SER A 23 -17.97 22.06 5.33
CA SER A 23 -16.53 22.25 5.14
C SER A 23 -16.08 21.75 3.76
N SER A 24 -15.26 22.53 3.05
CA SER A 24 -14.77 22.21 1.70
C SER A 24 -13.86 20.98 1.63
N TYR A 25 -13.32 20.52 2.76
CA TYR A 25 -12.52 19.29 2.82
C TYR A 25 -13.33 18.00 2.79
N ARG A 26 -14.67 18.07 2.83
CA ARG A 26 -15.53 16.88 2.82
C ARG A 26 -15.64 16.29 1.43
N ILE A 27 -15.91 14.99 1.35
CA ILE A 27 -16.32 14.35 0.11
C ILE A 27 -17.85 14.46 0.04
N THR A 28 -18.39 14.89 -1.10
CA THR A 28 -19.85 15.01 -1.28
C THR A 28 -20.52 13.65 -1.22
N GLY A 29 -21.83 13.59 -0.92
CA GLY A 29 -22.56 12.32 -0.90
C GLY A 29 -22.44 11.52 -2.21
N THR A 30 -22.50 12.22 -3.36
CA THR A 30 -22.27 11.63 -4.69
C THR A 30 -20.86 11.06 -4.82
N ASN A 31 -19.83 11.82 -4.42
CA ASN A 31 -18.44 11.35 -4.51
C ASN A 31 -18.13 10.24 -3.50
N ILE A 32 -18.83 10.17 -2.35
CA ILE A 32 -18.78 9.03 -1.42
C ILE A 32 -19.34 7.77 -2.07
N ALA A 33 -20.43 7.88 -2.84
CA ALA A 33 -20.99 6.75 -3.58
C ALA A 33 -20.00 6.25 -4.65
N PHE A 34 -19.37 7.16 -5.41
CA PHE A 34 -18.30 6.79 -6.34
C PHE A 34 -17.10 6.16 -5.63
N LEU A 35 -16.66 6.72 -4.51
CA LEU A 35 -15.57 6.17 -3.71
C LEU A 35 -15.87 4.73 -3.29
N ASN A 36 -17.08 4.43 -2.81
CA ASN A 36 -17.47 3.08 -2.42
C ASN A 36 -17.50 2.10 -3.60
N GLU A 37 -18.00 2.49 -4.77
CA GLU A 37 -17.94 1.64 -5.96
C GLU A 37 -16.49 1.42 -6.44
N ARG A 38 -15.63 2.45 -6.37
CA ARG A 38 -14.19 2.29 -6.64
C ARG A 38 -13.52 1.33 -5.65
N ILE A 39 -13.81 1.44 -4.34
CA ILE A 39 -13.29 0.52 -3.31
C ILE A 39 -13.70 -0.92 -3.63
N LYS A 40 -14.97 -1.14 -3.99
CA LYS A 40 -15.51 -2.46 -4.33
C LYS A 40 -14.85 -3.03 -5.59
N TYR A 41 -14.68 -2.23 -6.64
CA TYR A 41 -13.98 -2.64 -7.86
C TYR A 41 -12.52 -3.03 -7.57
N ILE A 42 -11.74 -2.15 -6.94
CA ILE A 42 -10.33 -2.40 -6.65
C ILE A 42 -10.17 -3.65 -5.76
N SER A 43 -11.01 -3.79 -4.73
CA SER A 43 -10.95 -4.93 -3.80
C SER A 43 -11.32 -6.27 -4.44
N ARG A 44 -12.10 -6.28 -5.52
CA ARG A 44 -12.51 -7.51 -6.22
C ARG A 44 -11.55 -7.87 -7.34
N GLU A 45 -11.20 -6.88 -8.17
CA GLU A 45 -10.55 -7.14 -9.45
C GLU A 45 -9.04 -6.84 -9.46
N CYS A 46 -8.57 -5.93 -8.60
CA CYS A 46 -7.24 -5.33 -8.74
C CYS A 46 -6.29 -5.63 -7.58
N LEU A 47 -6.79 -6.03 -6.41
CA LEU A 47 -5.98 -6.13 -5.21
C LEU A 47 -5.31 -7.52 -5.09
N PRO A 48 -3.97 -7.61 -5.10
CA PRO A 48 -3.26 -8.88 -4.96
C PRO A 48 -3.37 -9.49 -3.57
N ASN A 49 -3.13 -10.80 -3.49
CA ASN A 49 -3.28 -11.59 -2.27
C ASN A 49 -2.21 -11.29 -1.21
N ILE A 50 -1.17 -10.54 -1.56
CA ILE A 50 -0.16 -10.01 -0.64
C ILE A 50 -0.77 -9.07 0.41
N PHE A 51 -1.88 -8.41 0.08
CA PHE A 51 -2.56 -7.53 1.04
C PHE A 51 -3.43 -8.37 1.99
N PRO A 52 -3.20 -8.29 3.31
CA PRO A 52 -3.88 -9.16 4.28
C PRO A 52 -5.38 -8.84 4.45
N ARG A 53 -5.83 -7.67 3.98
CA ARG A 53 -7.22 -7.23 4.04
C ARG A 53 -7.59 -6.42 2.80
N LYS A 54 -8.85 -6.57 2.39
CA LYS A 54 -9.51 -5.67 1.45
C LYS A 54 -10.02 -4.45 2.20
N LEU A 55 -10.11 -3.31 1.52
CA LEU A 55 -10.66 -2.09 2.10
C LEU A 55 -12.19 -2.20 2.16
N ARG A 56 -12.78 -1.99 3.33
CA ARG A 56 -14.24 -2.00 3.51
C ARG A 56 -14.91 -0.74 2.98
N SER A 57 -16.24 -0.73 2.93
CA SER A 57 -17.02 0.48 2.61
C SER A 57 -16.69 1.64 3.56
N THR A 58 -16.77 2.88 3.08
CA THR A 58 -16.58 4.07 3.90
C THR A 58 -17.63 4.19 5.02
N SER A 59 -18.77 3.51 4.91
CA SER A 59 -19.74 3.39 6.02
C SER A 59 -19.14 2.72 7.26
N GLU A 60 -18.09 1.92 7.10
CA GLU A 60 -17.40 1.20 8.17
C GLU A 60 -16.04 1.83 8.53
N HIS A 61 -15.73 3.05 8.06
CA HIS A 61 -14.41 3.68 8.25
C HIS A 61 -13.96 3.72 9.71
N GLN A 62 -14.91 3.86 10.66
CA GLN A 62 -14.61 3.86 12.10
C GLN A 62 -14.02 2.54 12.60
N HIS A 63 -14.29 1.44 11.89
CA HIS A 63 -13.84 0.10 12.23
C HIS A 63 -12.60 -0.34 11.44
N TYR A 64 -12.12 0.48 10.48
CA TYR A 64 -10.92 0.18 9.70
C TYR A 64 -9.76 -0.23 10.60
N LYS A 65 -9.09 -1.32 10.22
CA LYS A 65 -7.88 -1.78 10.87
C LYS A 65 -6.69 -1.00 10.34
N PHE A 66 -5.59 -1.09 11.08
CA PHE A 66 -4.32 -0.49 10.68
C PHE A 66 -3.90 -0.89 9.26
N SER A 67 -4.03 -2.17 8.88
CA SER A 67 -3.68 -2.65 7.54
C SER A 67 -4.50 -2.00 6.42
N GLU A 68 -5.77 -1.69 6.66
CA GLU A 68 -6.63 -1.01 5.67
C GLU A 68 -6.22 0.47 5.52
N HIS A 69 -5.92 1.15 6.63
CA HIS A 69 -5.39 2.51 6.57
C HIS A 69 -4.01 2.56 5.91
N LYS A 70 -3.12 1.61 6.19
CA LYS A 70 -1.81 1.49 5.54
C LYS A 70 -1.98 1.27 4.04
N GLN A 71 -2.83 0.31 3.66
CA GLN A 71 -3.12 0.03 2.25
C GLN A 71 -3.64 1.27 1.51
N PHE A 72 -4.60 1.99 2.10
CA PHE A 72 -5.13 3.22 1.53
C PHE A 72 -4.05 4.30 1.44
N LEU A 73 -3.33 4.54 2.53
CA LEU A 73 -2.33 5.59 2.62
C LEU A 73 -1.17 5.37 1.65
N LEU A 74 -0.65 4.15 1.55
CA LEU A 74 0.55 3.86 0.76
C LEU A 74 0.24 3.56 -0.71
N TYR A 75 -0.95 3.05 -1.03
CA TYR A 75 -1.21 2.52 -2.36
C TYR A 75 -2.53 3.02 -2.96
N THR A 76 -3.67 2.56 -2.45
CA THR A 76 -4.95 2.69 -3.16
C THR A 76 -5.55 4.08 -3.07
N GLY A 77 -5.28 4.84 -2.01
CA GLY A 77 -5.84 6.17 -1.77
C GLY A 77 -5.48 7.19 -2.86
N LYS A 78 -4.27 7.10 -3.43
CA LYS A 78 -3.79 7.95 -4.53
C LYS A 78 -4.73 7.87 -5.74
N ILE A 79 -5.34 6.71 -5.96
CA ILE A 79 -6.19 6.41 -7.12
C ILE A 79 -7.67 6.51 -6.74
N LEU A 80 -8.04 6.03 -5.54
CA LEU A 80 -9.39 6.10 -5.02
C LEU A 80 -9.92 7.54 -4.95
N LEU A 81 -9.07 8.49 -4.56
CA LEU A 81 -9.46 9.90 -4.38
C LEU A 81 -9.34 10.77 -5.64
N LEU A 82 -8.85 10.23 -6.78
CA LEU A 82 -8.71 10.99 -8.03
C LEU A 82 -10.04 11.66 -8.40
N GLU A 83 -10.05 12.98 -8.51
CA GLU A 83 -11.22 13.79 -8.88
C GLU A 83 -12.43 13.65 -7.92
N LEU A 84 -12.23 13.20 -6.67
CA LEU A 84 -13.33 13.04 -5.71
C LEU A 84 -13.36 14.10 -4.61
N MET A 85 -12.25 14.81 -4.37
CA MET A 85 -12.22 15.92 -3.41
C MET A 85 -12.86 17.17 -4.03
N GLN A 86 -13.63 17.92 -3.23
CA GLN A 86 -14.28 19.16 -3.72
C GLN A 86 -13.27 20.26 -4.09
N ASP A 87 -12.18 20.34 -3.34
CA ASP A 87 -11.07 21.25 -3.57
C ASP A 87 -9.79 20.43 -3.70
N GLU A 88 -9.11 20.59 -4.83
CA GLU A 88 -7.94 19.83 -5.24
C GLU A 88 -6.80 19.93 -4.21
N LYS A 89 -6.71 21.03 -3.46
CA LYS A 89 -5.66 21.18 -2.43
C LYS A 89 -5.69 20.09 -1.37
N TYR A 90 -6.86 19.52 -1.07
CA TYR A 90 -6.97 18.44 -0.08
C TYR A 90 -6.47 17.12 -0.64
N TYR A 91 -6.73 16.85 -1.91
CA TYR A 91 -6.14 15.71 -2.63
C TYR A 91 -4.63 15.87 -2.72
N TYR A 92 -4.15 17.07 -3.07
CA TYR A 92 -2.74 17.39 -3.11
C TYR A 92 -2.04 17.20 -1.76
N ASN A 93 -2.62 17.70 -0.66
CA ASN A 93 -2.07 17.47 0.68
C ASN A 93 -2.06 15.99 1.07
N PHE A 94 -3.07 15.22 0.65
CA PHE A 94 -3.04 13.77 0.80
C PHE A 94 -1.92 13.14 -0.03
N LEU A 95 -1.68 13.57 -1.27
CA LEU A 95 -0.57 13.08 -2.10
C LEU A 95 0.78 13.36 -1.46
N LYS A 96 1.00 14.55 -0.89
CA LYS A 96 2.20 14.86 -0.09
C LYS A 96 2.39 13.88 1.06
N TYR A 97 1.33 13.67 1.85
CA TYR A 97 1.36 12.77 3.00
C TYR A 97 1.64 11.32 2.58
N SER A 98 0.89 10.85 1.58
CA SER A 98 0.97 9.51 1.00
C SER A 98 2.37 9.24 0.42
N THR A 99 2.94 10.21 -0.30
CA THR A 99 4.29 10.13 -0.88
C THR A 99 5.35 10.03 0.21
N ALA A 100 5.29 10.91 1.23
CA ALA A 100 6.25 10.87 2.31
C ALA A 100 6.16 9.55 3.10
N CYS A 101 4.95 9.05 3.37
CA CYS A 101 4.76 7.75 3.98
C CYS A 101 5.27 6.60 3.10
N SER A 102 5.07 6.64 1.79
CA SER A 102 5.63 5.64 0.85
C SER A 102 7.15 5.61 0.94
N ILE A 103 7.82 6.77 0.92
CA ILE A 103 9.29 6.87 1.07
C ILE A 103 9.76 6.27 2.40
N MET A 104 9.12 6.63 3.50
CA MET A 104 9.51 6.14 4.84
C MET A 104 9.24 4.65 5.06
N ASN A 105 8.50 3.97 4.17
CA ASN A 105 8.12 2.56 4.29
C ASN A 105 8.74 1.67 3.24
N ASP A 106 9.77 2.14 2.54
CA ASP A 106 10.54 1.30 1.64
C ASP A 106 12.03 1.45 1.95
N GLY A 107 12.65 0.32 2.31
CA GLY A 107 14.07 0.16 2.62
C GLY A 107 15.03 0.78 1.61
N THR A 108 14.62 0.87 0.35
CA THR A 108 15.43 1.40 -0.75
C THR A 108 15.36 2.91 -0.90
N THR A 109 14.36 3.56 -0.28
CA THR A 109 14.06 4.99 -0.50
C THR A 109 14.15 5.84 0.75
N SER A 110 13.96 5.26 1.93
CA SER A 110 13.86 5.97 3.22
C SER A 110 15.08 6.85 3.51
N GLU A 111 16.29 6.31 3.38
CA GLU A 111 17.56 7.01 3.58
C GLU A 111 17.82 8.00 2.43
N LYS A 112 17.74 7.49 1.19
CA LYS A 112 18.01 8.26 -0.03
C LYS A 112 17.16 9.54 -0.15
N PHE A 113 15.91 9.49 0.29
CA PHE A 113 14.95 10.59 0.21
C PHE A 113 14.51 11.09 1.60
N GLN A 114 15.35 10.92 2.61
CA GLN A 114 15.08 11.37 3.98
C GLN A 114 14.72 12.87 4.04
N THR A 115 15.56 13.73 3.44
CA THR A 115 15.33 15.19 3.46
C THR A 115 14.01 15.57 2.79
N LEU A 116 13.68 14.92 1.68
CA LEU A 116 12.43 15.15 0.96
C LEU A 116 11.23 14.72 1.81
N SER A 117 11.23 13.49 2.35
CA SER A 117 10.13 13.01 3.20
C SER A 117 9.95 13.85 4.46
N LYS A 118 11.04 14.35 5.05
CA LYS A 118 11.03 15.27 6.18
C LYS A 118 10.36 16.61 5.87
N ASN A 119 10.68 17.21 4.73
CA ASN A 119 10.05 18.46 4.30
C ASN A 119 8.56 18.24 3.99
N LEU A 120 8.24 17.20 3.22
CA LEU A 120 6.85 16.86 2.88
C LEU A 120 5.98 16.63 4.12
N ILE A 121 6.47 15.88 5.12
CA ILE A 121 5.71 15.65 6.35
C ILE A 121 5.47 16.95 7.11
N ARG A 122 6.47 17.82 7.26
CA ARG A 122 6.30 19.09 7.97
C ARG A 122 5.25 19.97 7.29
N ASP A 123 5.41 20.17 5.98
CA ASP A 123 4.47 20.99 5.19
C ASP A 123 3.04 20.45 5.26
N VAL A 124 2.89 19.12 5.24
CA VAL A 124 1.58 18.46 5.36
C VAL A 124 0.98 18.62 6.74
N ILE A 125 1.76 18.44 7.79
CA ILE A 125 1.28 18.54 9.16
C ILE A 125 0.81 19.98 9.46
N ASP A 126 1.58 20.97 9.01
CA ASP A 126 1.19 22.38 9.11
C ASP A 126 -0.09 22.66 8.29
N SER A 127 -0.17 22.13 7.06
CA SER A 127 -1.37 22.22 6.22
C SER A 127 -2.57 21.55 6.88
N PHE A 128 -2.39 20.41 7.56
CA PHE A 128 -3.47 19.69 8.23
C PHE A 128 -3.98 20.46 9.44
N GLN A 129 -3.10 21.10 10.23
CA GLN A 129 -3.53 21.98 11.31
C GLN A 129 -4.36 23.15 10.78
N GLN A 130 -3.91 23.82 9.72
CA GLN A 130 -4.61 24.94 9.10
C GLN A 130 -5.98 24.53 8.54
N HIS A 131 -6.07 23.36 7.90
CA HIS A 131 -7.28 22.91 7.22
C HIS A 131 -8.32 22.24 8.12
N TYR A 132 -7.88 21.47 9.11
CA TYR A 132 -8.75 20.66 9.97
C TYR A 132 -8.86 21.21 11.40
N GLY A 133 -8.13 22.28 11.71
CA GLY A 133 -8.09 22.96 13.00
C GLY A 133 -7.18 22.27 14.03
N ASP A 134 -6.94 22.96 15.14
CA ASP A 134 -5.97 22.52 16.17
C ASP A 134 -6.31 21.16 16.79
N LYS A 135 -7.59 20.77 16.82
CA LYS A 135 -8.01 19.45 17.31
C LYS A 135 -7.46 18.29 16.46
N PHE A 136 -7.03 18.56 15.22
CA PHE A 136 -6.35 17.59 14.39
C PHE A 136 -4.96 17.24 14.92
N MET A 137 -4.31 18.16 15.63
CA MET A 137 -2.96 18.04 16.18
C MET A 137 -2.97 17.27 17.50
N THR A 138 -3.09 15.94 17.41
CA THR A 138 -2.82 15.05 18.55
C THR A 138 -1.40 14.54 18.52
N TYR A 139 -1.01 13.86 19.60
CA TYR A 139 0.25 13.12 19.71
C TYR A 139 0.57 12.30 18.44
N SER A 140 -0.39 11.54 17.91
CA SER A 140 -0.19 10.74 16.69
C SER A 140 0.16 11.58 15.46
N SER A 141 -0.41 12.77 15.31
CA SER A 141 -0.14 13.68 14.20
C SER A 141 1.26 14.26 14.33
N HIS A 142 1.61 14.79 15.50
CA HIS A 142 2.94 15.36 15.78
C HIS A 142 4.07 14.33 15.64
N THR A 143 3.87 13.09 16.10
CA THR A 143 4.91 12.05 16.02
C THR A 143 5.37 11.81 14.58
N ASN A 144 4.52 12.08 13.57
CA ASN A 144 4.92 11.90 12.16
C ASN A 144 6.15 12.72 11.78
N ILE A 145 6.37 13.90 12.38
CA ILE A 145 7.50 14.77 12.03
C ILE A 145 8.87 14.13 12.31
N HIS A 146 8.91 13.14 13.20
CA HIS A 146 10.14 12.43 13.59
C HIS A 146 10.35 11.13 12.80
N TYR A 147 9.31 10.62 12.14
CA TYR A 147 9.39 9.36 11.39
C TYR A 147 10.39 9.36 10.23
N PRO A 148 10.63 10.46 9.49
CA PRO A 148 11.66 10.47 8.45
C PRO A 148 13.05 10.10 8.97
N GLU A 149 13.42 10.62 10.15
CA GLU A 149 14.71 10.34 10.78
C GLU A 149 14.81 8.89 11.27
N ILE A 150 13.74 8.40 11.91
CA ILE A 150 13.65 7.02 12.39
C ILE A 150 13.72 6.03 11.22
N ALA A 151 12.99 6.31 10.12
CA ALA A 151 12.95 5.46 8.95
C ALA A 151 14.31 5.38 8.26
N ALA A 152 14.98 6.51 8.05
CA ALA A 152 16.31 6.54 7.45
C ALA A 152 17.34 5.80 8.32
N TYR A 153 17.28 5.97 9.65
CA TYR A 153 18.22 5.32 10.56
C TYR A 153 18.03 3.79 10.65
N HIS A 154 16.78 3.30 10.59
CA HIS A 154 16.46 1.87 10.72
C HIS A 154 16.16 1.17 9.37
N GLY A 155 16.41 1.84 8.25
CA GLY A 155 16.08 1.36 6.92
C GLY A 155 14.61 1.55 6.52
N SER A 156 13.63 1.39 7.40
CA SER A 156 12.21 1.64 7.08
C SER A 156 11.36 1.76 8.35
N LEU A 157 10.18 2.38 8.27
CA LEU A 157 9.19 2.30 9.36
C LEU A 157 8.60 0.90 9.55
N ALA A 158 8.74 0.01 8.57
CA ALA A 158 8.31 -1.38 8.68
C ALA A 158 9.20 -2.15 9.66
N THR A 159 10.52 -1.91 9.65
CA THR A 159 11.50 -2.61 10.49
C THR A 159 11.37 -2.27 11.98
N VAL A 160 10.88 -1.07 12.29
CA VAL A 160 10.60 -0.61 13.66
C VAL A 160 9.14 -0.79 14.07
N SER A 161 8.37 -1.54 13.31
CA SER A 161 6.96 -1.78 13.62
C SER A 161 6.81 -2.83 14.73
N ALA A 162 5.95 -2.55 15.72
CA ALA A 162 5.54 -3.55 16.70
C ALA A 162 4.53 -4.58 16.15
N TYR A 163 4.07 -4.41 14.91
CA TYR A 163 3.03 -5.25 14.31
C TYR A 163 3.35 -6.76 14.27
N PRO A 164 4.59 -7.20 13.91
CA PRO A 164 4.95 -8.62 13.97
C PRO A 164 4.76 -9.20 15.38
N PHE A 165 5.15 -8.44 16.42
CA PHE A 165 4.97 -8.82 17.81
C PHE A 165 3.49 -8.89 18.21
N GLU A 166 2.68 -7.88 17.85
CA GLU A 166 1.24 -7.86 18.15
C GLU A 166 0.49 -9.02 17.50
N ASN A 167 0.84 -9.36 16.25
CA ASN A 167 0.31 -10.53 15.57
C ASN A 167 0.71 -11.80 16.28
N HIS A 168 2.00 -11.96 16.63
CA HIS A 168 2.49 -13.15 17.32
C HIS A 168 1.84 -13.33 18.70
N LEU A 169 1.60 -12.24 19.45
CA LEU A 169 0.88 -12.26 20.73
C LEU A 169 -0.54 -12.85 20.61
N ARG A 170 -1.19 -12.74 19.46
CA ARG A 170 -2.50 -13.39 19.22
C ARG A 170 -2.37 -14.91 19.18
N HIS A 171 -1.28 -15.43 18.61
CA HIS A 171 -1.02 -16.87 18.58
C HIS A 171 -0.64 -17.38 19.97
N LEU A 172 0.24 -16.67 20.68
CA LEU A 172 0.59 -17.00 22.06
C LEU A 172 -0.65 -17.09 22.95
N ARG A 173 -1.57 -16.12 22.85
CA ARG A 173 -2.84 -16.14 23.59
C ARG A 173 -3.75 -17.33 23.26
N LYS A 174 -3.66 -17.92 22.06
CA LYS A 174 -4.43 -19.14 21.71
C LYS A 174 -3.80 -20.40 22.33
N TRP A 175 -2.49 -20.43 22.47
CA TRP A 175 -1.78 -21.59 23.02
C TRP A 175 -1.79 -21.63 24.54
N VAL A 176 -1.97 -20.48 25.17
CA VAL A 176 -2.22 -20.39 26.61
C VAL A 176 -3.69 -20.74 26.87
N SER A 177 -3.96 -21.94 27.39
CA SER A 177 -5.31 -22.31 27.82
C SER A 177 -5.74 -21.49 29.03
N ARG A 178 -6.94 -20.88 28.97
CA ARG A 178 -7.50 -20.02 30.03
C ARG A 178 -7.77 -20.74 31.36
N SER A 179 -7.82 -22.07 31.35
CA SER A 179 -8.21 -22.92 32.47
C SER A 179 -7.09 -23.83 32.97
N SER A 180 -5.84 -23.63 32.52
CA SER A 180 -4.71 -24.50 32.84
C SER A 180 -3.81 -23.87 33.91
N HIS A 181 -3.59 -24.58 35.03
CA HIS A 181 -2.51 -24.29 35.97
C HIS A 181 -1.10 -24.49 35.37
N GLN A 182 -1.01 -24.98 34.12
CA GLN A 182 0.22 -25.27 33.38
C GLN A 182 0.32 -24.41 32.11
N ALA A 183 -0.01 -23.12 32.21
CA ALA A 183 0.02 -22.18 31.10
C ALA A 183 1.33 -22.23 30.29
N MET A 184 2.47 -22.36 30.97
CA MET A 184 3.79 -22.46 30.33
C MET A 184 3.94 -23.73 29.48
N VAL A 185 3.49 -24.89 29.97
CA VAL A 185 3.56 -26.16 29.22
C VAL A 185 2.70 -26.09 27.97
N THR A 186 1.48 -25.54 28.08
CA THR A 186 0.59 -25.37 26.92
C THR A 186 1.15 -24.42 25.87
N MET A 187 1.84 -23.35 26.31
CA MET A 187 2.53 -22.41 25.42
C MET A 187 3.71 -23.06 24.71
N VAL A 188 4.60 -23.76 25.44
CA VAL A 188 5.76 -24.48 24.86
C VAL A 188 5.29 -25.52 23.85
N ASN A 189 4.28 -26.33 24.18
CA ASN A 189 3.69 -27.30 23.25
C ASN A 189 3.05 -26.64 22.02
N GLY A 190 2.53 -25.41 22.15
CA GLY A 190 2.03 -24.61 21.03
C GLY A 190 3.16 -24.15 20.10
N ILE A 191 4.25 -23.65 20.67
CA ILE A 191 5.46 -23.21 19.94
C ILE A 191 6.09 -24.38 19.19
N LEU A 192 6.33 -25.51 19.86
CA LEU A 192 6.94 -26.70 19.25
C LEU A 192 6.11 -27.25 18.10
N ARG A 193 4.77 -27.29 18.25
CA ARG A 193 3.86 -27.67 17.16
C ARG A 193 3.99 -26.72 15.97
N ARG A 194 4.01 -25.40 16.19
CA ARG A 194 4.16 -24.43 15.10
C ARG A 194 5.50 -24.57 14.38
N GLN A 195 6.61 -24.71 15.12
CA GLN A 195 7.94 -24.88 14.54
C GLN A 195 8.04 -26.13 13.64
N SER A 196 7.39 -27.24 14.02
CA SER A 196 7.36 -28.45 13.17
C SER A 196 6.60 -28.25 11.85
N VAL A 197 5.53 -27.45 11.86
CA VAL A 197 4.76 -27.11 10.65
C VAL A 197 5.54 -26.14 9.77
N GLU A 198 6.10 -25.07 10.36
CA GLU A 198 6.90 -24.08 9.63
C GLU A 198 8.12 -24.71 8.96
N CYS A 199 8.81 -25.63 9.62
CA CYS A 199 9.95 -26.34 9.02
C CYS A 199 9.54 -27.16 7.78
N THR A 200 8.33 -27.72 7.78
CA THR A 200 7.78 -28.47 6.64
C THR A 200 7.36 -27.54 5.50
N GLU A 201 6.76 -26.38 5.82
CA GLU A 201 6.35 -25.36 4.83
C GLU A 201 7.56 -24.67 4.18
N VAL A 202 8.60 -24.34 4.95
CA VAL A 202 9.84 -23.72 4.44
C VAL A 202 10.57 -24.65 3.45
N LEU A 203 10.50 -25.96 3.66
CA LEU A 203 11.06 -26.95 2.73
C LEU A 203 10.26 -27.04 1.42
N GLN A 204 8.95 -26.71 1.44
CA GLN A 204 8.08 -26.70 0.25
C GLN A 204 8.03 -25.34 -0.47
N ALA A 205 8.20 -24.22 0.24
CA ALA A 205 7.98 -22.86 -0.26
C ALA A 205 9.17 -22.25 -1.04
N ARG A 206 10.25 -23.00 -1.28
CA ARG A 206 11.45 -22.52 -1.98
C ARG A 206 11.28 -22.30 -3.49
N GLU A 207 10.15 -22.66 -4.08
CA GLU A 207 9.79 -22.22 -5.43
C GLU A 207 9.08 -20.86 -5.34
N SER A 208 9.78 -19.79 -5.67
CA SER A 208 9.21 -18.46 -5.85
C SER A 208 8.17 -18.51 -6.97
N ALA A 209 6.91 -18.69 -6.61
CA ALA A 209 5.84 -18.84 -7.58
C ALA A 209 5.62 -17.53 -8.35
N ILE A 210 6.10 -17.47 -9.59
CA ILE A 210 5.66 -16.45 -10.54
C ILE A 210 4.19 -16.71 -10.85
N TYR A 211 3.34 -15.75 -10.49
CA TYR A 211 1.92 -15.73 -10.80
C TYR A 211 1.69 -15.19 -12.21
N PHE A 212 0.79 -15.85 -12.95
CA PHE A 212 0.40 -15.47 -14.31
C PHE A 212 -1.03 -14.93 -14.40
N SER A 213 -1.81 -15.07 -13.33
CA SER A 213 -3.18 -14.56 -13.25
C SER A 213 -3.27 -13.23 -12.51
N SER A 214 -4.04 -12.31 -13.08
CA SER A 214 -4.49 -11.10 -12.39
C SER A 214 -5.24 -11.47 -11.10
N PRO A 215 -5.11 -10.70 -10.00
CA PRO A 215 -4.35 -9.45 -9.86
C PRO A 215 -2.87 -9.63 -9.45
N ASN A 216 -2.34 -10.85 -9.47
CA ASN A 216 -1.04 -11.17 -8.86
C ASN A 216 0.13 -11.16 -9.86
N ASN A 217 -0.12 -10.95 -11.14
CA ASN A 217 0.82 -11.19 -12.24
C ASN A 217 1.61 -9.95 -12.71
N VAL A 218 1.70 -8.90 -11.88
CA VAL A 218 2.41 -7.66 -12.23
C VAL A 218 3.75 -7.60 -11.51
N TYR A 219 4.79 -7.23 -12.26
CA TYR A 219 6.18 -7.15 -11.79
C TYR A 219 6.84 -5.85 -12.27
N ILE A 220 7.73 -5.30 -11.46
CA ILE A 220 8.46 -4.06 -11.73
C ILE A 220 9.96 -4.32 -11.61
N ASP A 221 10.69 -4.11 -12.70
CA ASP A 221 12.15 -4.11 -12.69
C ASP A 221 12.65 -2.73 -12.24
N THR A 222 13.38 -2.70 -11.13
CA THR A 222 14.00 -1.50 -10.56
C THR A 222 15.53 -1.50 -10.70
N SER A 223 16.11 -2.46 -11.43
CA SER A 223 17.56 -2.55 -11.64
C SER A 223 18.13 -1.42 -12.51
N SER A 224 17.28 -0.84 -13.36
CA SER A 224 17.62 0.26 -14.25
C SER A 224 17.19 1.61 -13.68
N PRO A 225 17.84 2.74 -14.06
CA PRO A 225 17.42 4.08 -13.64
C PRO A 225 15.97 4.42 -14.00
N VAL A 226 15.46 3.81 -15.08
CA VAL A 226 14.06 3.86 -15.48
C VAL A 226 13.44 2.51 -15.20
N SER A 227 12.53 2.45 -14.21
CA SER A 227 11.82 1.23 -13.89
C SER A 227 10.95 0.77 -15.06
N LYS A 228 10.89 -0.54 -15.27
CA LYS A 228 10.09 -1.17 -16.32
C LYS A 228 8.95 -1.95 -15.69
N CYS A 229 7.76 -1.83 -16.26
CA CYS A 229 6.56 -2.50 -15.77
C CYS A 229 6.19 -3.67 -16.66
N TYR A 230 5.90 -4.81 -16.04
CA TYR A 230 5.60 -6.06 -16.72
C TYR A 230 4.31 -6.69 -16.22
N GLU A 231 3.60 -7.36 -17.13
CA GLU A 231 2.55 -8.33 -16.80
C GLU A 231 2.98 -9.71 -17.29
N ALA A 232 3.10 -10.68 -16.37
CA ALA A 232 3.40 -12.07 -16.72
C ALA A 232 2.16 -12.76 -17.29
N LEU A 233 2.31 -13.42 -18.44
CA LEU A 233 1.21 -14.03 -19.19
C LEU A 233 1.16 -15.54 -19.04
N LYS A 234 2.30 -16.20 -19.29
CA LYS A 234 2.41 -17.67 -19.29
C LYS A 234 3.86 -18.11 -19.17
N ARG A 235 4.03 -19.39 -18.85
CA ARG A 235 5.30 -20.10 -18.96
C ARG A 235 5.35 -20.86 -20.29
N THR A 236 6.50 -20.79 -20.96
CA THR A 236 6.80 -21.59 -22.16
C THR A 236 7.14 -23.03 -21.79
N MET A 237 7.18 -23.93 -22.78
CA MET A 237 7.58 -25.34 -22.56
C MET A 237 9.02 -25.44 -22.03
N ASP A 238 9.91 -24.54 -22.47
CA ASP A 238 11.31 -24.50 -22.06
C ASP A 238 11.53 -23.75 -20.74
N GLY A 239 10.47 -23.52 -19.95
CA GLY A 239 10.55 -22.92 -18.61
C GLY A 239 10.67 -21.39 -18.56
N HIS A 240 10.85 -20.71 -19.69
CA HIS A 240 10.91 -19.25 -19.77
C HIS A 240 9.54 -18.58 -19.56
N ILE A 241 9.55 -17.33 -19.14
CA ILE A 241 8.36 -16.53 -18.82
C ILE A 241 8.07 -15.55 -19.96
N VAL A 242 6.84 -15.58 -20.45
CA VAL A 242 6.32 -14.60 -21.41
C VAL A 242 5.71 -13.43 -20.65
N LEU A 243 6.16 -12.21 -20.92
CA LEU A 243 5.67 -10.99 -20.29
C LEU A 243 5.25 -9.95 -21.33
N ASN A 244 4.19 -9.20 -21.02
CA ASN A 244 3.92 -7.91 -21.64
C ASN A 244 4.77 -6.84 -20.96
N TRP A 245 5.66 -6.20 -21.71
CA TRP A 245 6.40 -5.03 -21.27
C TRP A 245 5.68 -3.75 -21.73
N TYR A 246 5.27 -2.90 -20.78
CA TYR A 246 4.66 -1.61 -21.09
C TYR A 246 5.70 -0.53 -21.36
N HIS A 247 5.58 0.11 -22.52
CA HIS A 247 6.43 1.21 -22.95
C HIS A 247 5.97 2.54 -22.36
N ASN A 248 6.91 3.48 -22.25
CA ASN A 248 6.65 4.87 -21.87
C ASN A 248 5.71 5.02 -20.65
N PRO A 249 5.98 4.35 -19.51
CA PRO A 249 5.21 4.62 -18.32
C PRO A 249 5.24 6.13 -18.04
N MET A 250 4.17 6.68 -17.51
CA MET A 250 4.04 8.10 -17.18
C MET A 250 3.87 8.25 -15.67
N ASN A 251 4.00 9.48 -15.19
CA ASN A 251 3.59 9.80 -13.84
C ASN A 251 2.06 9.87 -13.77
N LEU A 252 1.48 9.31 -12.71
CA LEU A 252 0.08 9.55 -12.33
C LEU A 252 -0.10 11.01 -11.88
N TYR A 253 0.85 11.51 -11.08
CA TYR A 253 0.98 12.89 -10.65
C TYR A 253 2.46 13.29 -10.65
N THR A 254 2.74 14.56 -10.91
CA THR A 254 4.12 15.11 -10.96
C THR A 254 4.49 15.92 -9.72
N ASP A 255 3.50 16.27 -8.91
CA ASP A 255 3.62 17.09 -7.70
C ASP A 255 2.94 16.31 -6.55
N PRO A 256 3.56 16.11 -5.35
CA PRO A 256 4.82 16.68 -4.84
C PRO A 256 6.09 16.30 -5.61
N ILE A 257 6.09 15.10 -6.20
CA ILE A 257 7.18 14.56 -6.99
C ILE A 257 6.61 13.67 -8.09
N PRO A 258 7.38 13.35 -9.13
CA PRO A 258 7.03 12.31 -10.10
C PRO A 258 6.64 11.00 -9.41
N SER A 259 5.38 10.57 -9.55
CA SER A 259 4.82 9.39 -8.86
C SER A 259 5.60 8.09 -9.10
N LYS A 260 6.34 8.01 -10.22
CA LYS A 260 7.23 6.88 -10.51
C LYS A 260 8.34 6.69 -9.47
N LEU A 261 8.78 7.76 -8.81
CA LEU A 261 9.80 7.69 -7.76
C LEU A 261 9.32 6.93 -6.53
N VAL A 262 8.01 6.80 -6.34
CA VAL A 262 7.37 5.97 -5.30
C VAL A 262 6.68 4.74 -5.89
N GLY A 263 7.11 4.31 -7.09
CA GLY A 263 6.64 3.08 -7.71
C GLY A 263 5.21 3.14 -8.27
N CYS A 264 4.65 4.33 -8.54
CA CYS A 264 3.31 4.50 -9.10
C CYS A 264 3.39 5.00 -10.55
N PHE A 265 2.97 4.16 -11.49
CA PHE A 265 3.12 4.35 -12.93
C PHE A 265 1.76 4.39 -13.62
N LYS A 266 1.50 5.43 -14.42
CA LYS A 266 0.35 5.47 -15.34
C LYS A 266 0.78 4.96 -16.71
N ILE A 267 0.15 3.93 -17.23
CA ILE A 267 0.54 3.29 -18.49
C ILE A 267 -0.63 3.27 -19.48
N ASN A 268 -0.33 3.29 -20.78
CA ASN A 268 -1.30 2.91 -21.81
C ASN A 268 -1.17 1.40 -22.07
N PRO A 269 -2.20 0.58 -21.82
CA PRO A 269 -2.15 -0.86 -22.04
C PRO A 269 -1.95 -1.25 -23.50
N GLU A 270 -2.27 -0.38 -24.46
CA GLU A 270 -2.03 -0.62 -25.90
C GLU A 270 -0.55 -0.45 -26.28
N GLN A 271 0.23 0.27 -25.46
CA GLN A 271 1.65 0.49 -25.69
C GLN A 271 2.50 -0.57 -24.98
N HIS A 272 2.44 -1.81 -25.47
CA HIS A 272 3.25 -2.91 -24.94
C HIS A 272 3.89 -3.74 -26.06
N ARG A 273 4.89 -4.54 -25.68
CA ARG A 273 5.39 -5.64 -26.50
C ARG A 273 5.62 -6.88 -25.66
N GLU A 274 5.45 -8.04 -26.29
CA GLU A 274 5.80 -9.31 -25.67
C GLU A 274 7.32 -9.45 -25.59
N ILE A 275 7.82 -9.90 -24.44
CA ILE A 275 9.21 -10.28 -24.22
C ILE A 275 9.26 -11.63 -23.51
N ILE A 276 10.40 -12.31 -23.62
CA ILE A 276 10.65 -13.59 -22.97
C ILE A 276 11.86 -13.42 -22.05
N LEU A 277 11.71 -13.79 -20.79
CA LEU A 277 12.78 -13.76 -19.77
C LEU A 277 12.88 -15.12 -19.08
N THR A 278 14.02 -15.40 -18.47
CA THR A 278 14.20 -16.57 -17.61
C THR A 278 13.44 -16.42 -16.28
N ASN A 279 13.23 -17.53 -15.56
CA ASN A 279 12.61 -17.51 -14.24
C ASN A 279 13.42 -16.63 -13.28
N ASP A 280 14.74 -16.85 -13.22
CA ASP A 280 15.69 -16.17 -12.34
C ASP A 280 15.77 -14.65 -12.58
N GLU A 281 15.50 -14.20 -13.81
CA GLU A 281 15.40 -12.76 -14.11
C GLU A 281 14.13 -12.15 -13.52
N VAL A 282 12.98 -12.80 -13.68
CA VAL A 282 11.69 -12.27 -13.20
C VAL A 282 11.58 -12.35 -11.68
N GLU A 283 12.18 -13.35 -11.04
CA GLU A 283 12.21 -13.47 -9.57
C GLU A 283 12.93 -12.31 -8.88
N LYS A 284 13.81 -11.59 -9.59
CA LYS A 284 14.49 -10.38 -9.09
C LYS A 284 13.60 -9.13 -9.15
N PHE A 285 12.48 -9.18 -9.87
CA PHE A 285 11.58 -8.04 -10.01
C PHE A 285 10.69 -7.89 -8.79
N ARG A 286 10.32 -6.65 -8.48
CA ARG A 286 9.41 -6.31 -7.39
C ARG A 286 7.98 -6.64 -7.77
N ARG A 287 7.16 -7.07 -6.80
CA ARG A 287 5.74 -7.31 -7.07
C ARG A 287 5.00 -5.99 -7.21
N GLY A 288 3.92 -6.04 -7.97
CA GLY A 288 2.99 -4.93 -8.07
C GLY A 288 1.59 -5.41 -8.35
N PHE A 289 0.73 -4.43 -8.62
CA PHE A 289 -0.62 -4.67 -9.09
C PHE A 289 -1.04 -3.55 -10.04
N LYS A 290 -2.04 -3.84 -10.86
CA LYS A 290 -2.60 -2.89 -11.82
C LYS A 290 -4.05 -2.56 -11.47
N ILE A 291 -4.44 -1.32 -11.71
CA ILE A 291 -5.81 -0.84 -11.64
C ILE A 291 -6.18 -0.28 -13.01
N CYS A 292 -7.20 -0.85 -13.64
CA CYS A 292 -7.75 -0.31 -14.88
C CYS A 292 -8.63 0.91 -14.55
N LEU A 293 -8.27 2.09 -15.06
CA LEU A 293 -9.00 3.30 -14.70
C LEU A 293 -10.41 3.33 -15.29
N ASN A 294 -10.65 2.68 -16.43
CA ASN A 294 -12.00 2.53 -16.99
C ASN A 294 -13.00 1.86 -16.03
N GLY A 295 -12.53 1.02 -15.10
CA GLY A 295 -13.37 0.37 -14.10
C GLY A 295 -13.75 1.27 -12.91
N LEU A 296 -13.21 2.49 -12.82
CA LEU A 296 -13.45 3.39 -11.69
C LEU A 296 -14.67 4.29 -11.93
N ALA A 297 -15.63 4.24 -11.00
CA ALA A 297 -16.81 5.09 -11.04
C ALA A 297 -16.43 6.59 -10.97
N GLY A 298 -17.04 7.42 -11.82
CA GLY A 298 -16.82 8.87 -11.83
C GLY A 298 -15.41 9.30 -12.26
N ILE A 299 -14.66 8.45 -12.96
CA ILE A 299 -13.36 8.84 -13.54
C ILE A 299 -13.57 9.68 -14.82
N PRO A 300 -12.74 10.70 -15.10
CA PRO A 300 -12.79 11.43 -16.36
C PRO A 300 -12.52 10.55 -17.59
N GLU A 301 -13.18 10.85 -18.71
CA GLU A 301 -13.04 10.12 -19.97
C GLU A 301 -11.59 10.07 -20.46
N SER A 302 -10.84 11.17 -20.27
CA SER A 302 -9.43 11.30 -20.65
C SER A 302 -8.51 10.31 -19.92
N LEU A 303 -8.91 9.79 -18.77
CA LEU A 303 -8.13 8.84 -17.97
C LEU A 303 -8.53 7.38 -18.21
N LYS A 304 -9.73 7.11 -18.75
CA LYS A 304 -10.24 5.75 -18.95
C LYS A 304 -9.33 4.82 -19.77
N PRO A 305 -8.63 5.27 -20.83
CA PRO A 305 -7.75 4.40 -21.59
C PRO A 305 -6.55 3.87 -20.79
N TYR A 306 -6.19 4.51 -19.68
CA TYR A 306 -4.96 4.20 -18.95
C TYR A 306 -5.17 3.19 -17.82
N TRP A 307 -4.10 2.48 -17.49
CA TRP A 307 -4.00 1.71 -16.24
C TRP A 307 -2.99 2.38 -15.31
N VAL A 308 -3.13 2.11 -14.01
CA VAL A 308 -2.12 2.45 -13.02
C VAL A 308 -1.48 1.17 -12.49
N ILE A 309 -0.18 1.04 -12.65
CA ILE A 309 0.64 0.01 -12.01
C ILE A 309 1.25 0.61 -10.76
N HIS A 310 1.09 -0.07 -9.62
CA HIS A 310 1.74 0.31 -8.37
C HIS A 310 2.60 -0.83 -7.85
N MET A 311 3.87 -0.52 -7.59
CA MET A 311 4.83 -1.41 -6.94
C MET A 311 4.47 -1.57 -5.46
N VAL A 312 4.60 -2.78 -4.93
CA VAL A 312 4.46 -3.05 -3.49
C VAL A 312 5.80 -2.74 -2.80
N SER A 313 5.77 -2.15 -1.61
CA SER A 313 6.99 -1.82 -0.86
C SER A 313 7.81 -3.06 -0.53
N HIS A 314 9.13 -2.92 -0.44
CA HIS A 314 10.05 -4.05 -0.28
C HIS A 314 9.69 -4.89 0.94
N ASP A 315 9.36 -4.20 2.03
CA ASP A 315 9.03 -4.81 3.31
C ASP A 315 7.70 -5.59 3.25
N GLU A 316 6.77 -5.23 2.36
CA GLU A 316 5.52 -5.99 2.19
C GLU A 316 5.71 -7.25 1.34
N ASP A 317 6.68 -7.24 0.41
CA ASP A 317 7.08 -8.41 -0.38
C ASP A 317 7.79 -9.46 0.49
N GLU A 318 8.60 -9.04 1.47
CA GLU A 318 9.34 -9.94 2.36
C GLU A 318 8.47 -10.54 3.49
N HIS A 319 7.40 -9.85 3.90
CA HIS A 319 6.50 -10.32 4.97
C HIS A 319 5.51 -11.42 4.55
N ILE A 320 5.64 -11.99 3.34
CA ILE A 320 4.89 -13.19 2.93
C ILE A 320 5.26 -14.42 3.81
N PHE A 321 6.36 -14.34 4.57
CA PHE A 321 6.92 -15.48 5.32
C PHE A 321 6.84 -15.36 6.87
N SER A 322 5.82 -14.73 7.47
CA SER A 322 5.68 -14.65 8.95
C SER A 322 4.35 -15.12 9.52
#